data_AF-A0A1H4A2M0-F1
#
_entry.id   AF-A0A1H4A2M0-F1
#
_cell.length_a   1.000
_cell.length_b   1.000
_cell.length_c   1.000
_cell.angle_alpha   90.00
_cell.angle_beta   90.00
_cell.angle_gamma   90.00
#
_symmetry.space_group_name_H-M   'P 1'
#
loop_
_entity.id
_entity.type
_entity.pdbx_description
1 polymer ?
#
loop_
_entity_poly.entity_id
_entity_poly.type
_entity_poly.pdbx_seq_one_letter_code
_entity_poly.pdbx_strand_id
1 'polypeptide(L)'
;MKKFLFLSVVGLVMCAFTTPMTKISSANIVHPVDKDFPSLLPNKPVGQTMANKYVDSVYNRINLANVGLKKEVFFKAFKGYQYLESKGMLDKPDLLTIVDYSQSSSQKRLYVIDLKAGKVLFNTYVSHGKRSGGEYATSFSNVEDSHKSSLGFIVTGKSYSGGSGYSMHLNGVEPGINDNVYSRYIVMHGSHYVNARRADENETGRSFGCPAVPYGQQYAIINKIKEGSCLFIWAPDNHYQVSSRILNAAFQWPVLKKDGKFKELLAPLNNTASSVLDGAPDLNDNKNS
;
A
#
# COMPACT_ATOMS: atom_id res chain seq x y z
N MET A 1 -69.18 23.48 -8.70
CA MET A 1 -67.98 23.47 -7.83
C MET A 1 -68.32 22.71 -6.55
N LYS A 2 -67.99 21.42 -6.46
CA LYS A 2 -68.18 20.59 -5.26
C LYS A 2 -66.78 20.28 -4.71
N LYS A 3 -66.46 20.77 -3.51
CA LYS A 3 -65.21 20.44 -2.81
C LYS A 3 -65.47 19.20 -1.94
N PHE A 4 -64.86 18.08 -2.29
CA PHE A 4 -64.78 16.89 -1.43
C PHE A 4 -63.62 17.10 -0.44
N LEU A 5 -63.93 17.02 0.85
CA LEU A 5 -62.98 17.04 1.94
C LEU A 5 -62.57 15.58 2.21
N PHE A 6 -61.37 15.18 1.78
CA PHE A 6 -60.79 13.90 2.18
C PHE A 6 -60.10 14.08 3.54
N LEU A 7 -60.69 13.47 4.57
CA LEU A 7 -60.13 13.33 5.90
C LEU A 7 -59.30 12.03 5.92
N SER A 8 -57.97 12.10 5.84
CA SER A 8 -57.11 10.93 6.06
C SER A 8 -56.69 10.88 7.54
N VAL A 9 -57.20 9.88 8.24
CA VAL A 9 -56.83 9.53 9.61
C VAL A 9 -55.38 9.01 9.61
N VAL A 10 -54.47 9.76 10.24
CA VAL A 10 -53.11 9.28 10.56
C VAL A 10 -53.17 8.67 11.95
N GLY A 11 -53.10 7.34 12.02
CA GLY A 11 -52.95 6.60 13.27
C GLY A 11 -51.55 6.80 13.84
N LEU A 12 -51.45 7.52 14.95
CA LEU A 12 -50.22 7.69 15.73
C LEU A 12 -50.08 6.50 16.68
N VAL A 13 -49.28 5.50 16.31
CA VAL A 13 -48.87 4.43 17.24
C VAL A 13 -47.72 4.95 18.10
N MET A 14 -48.06 5.41 19.31
CA MET A 14 -47.08 5.69 20.36
C MET A 14 -46.71 4.38 21.05
N CYS A 15 -45.64 3.72 20.59
CA CYS A 15 -44.99 2.68 21.38
C CYS A 15 -44.08 3.35 22.43
N ALA A 16 -44.55 3.40 23.67
CA ALA A 16 -43.72 3.72 24.82
C ALA A 16 -42.77 2.54 25.10
N PHE A 17 -41.51 2.66 24.69
CA PHE A 17 -40.44 1.78 25.15
C PHE A 17 -39.75 2.42 26.34
N THR A 18 -40.09 1.96 27.55
CA THR A 18 -39.34 2.30 28.76
C THR A 18 -38.11 1.40 28.84
N THR A 19 -36.94 1.91 28.52
CA THR A 19 -35.66 1.23 28.82
C THR A 19 -35.18 1.64 30.22
N PRO A 20 -34.81 0.71 31.11
CA PRO A 20 -34.20 1.08 32.38
C PRO A 20 -32.83 1.70 32.12
N MET A 21 -32.61 2.88 32.70
CA MET A 21 -31.36 3.63 32.62
C MET A 21 -30.36 2.99 33.60
N THR A 22 -29.48 2.12 33.10
CA THR A 22 -28.33 1.63 33.89
C THR A 22 -27.23 2.68 33.84
N LYS A 23 -26.91 3.25 35.02
CA LYS A 23 -25.71 4.06 35.25
C LYS A 23 -24.47 3.22 34.93
N ILE A 24 -23.79 3.51 33.83
CA ILE A 24 -22.43 3.02 33.61
C ILE A 24 -21.49 4.05 34.22
N SER A 25 -20.80 3.63 35.27
CA SER A 25 -19.69 4.34 35.90
C SER A 25 -18.53 4.46 34.91
N SER A 26 -18.02 5.67 34.73
CA SER A 26 -16.78 5.93 33.97
C SER A 26 -15.59 5.33 34.70
N ALA A 27 -15.22 4.10 34.33
CA ALA A 27 -13.93 3.52 34.68
C ALA A 27 -12.95 3.79 33.53
N ASN A 28 -11.82 4.41 33.85
CA ASN A 28 -10.68 4.63 32.95
C ASN A 28 -10.27 3.32 32.27
N ILE A 29 -10.53 3.18 30.97
CA ILE A 29 -9.91 2.12 30.15
C ILE A 29 -8.61 2.69 29.58
N VAL A 30 -7.54 2.46 30.35
CA VAL A 30 -6.18 2.39 29.81
C VAL A 30 -6.16 1.15 28.92
N HIS A 31 -6.05 1.32 27.60
CA HIS A 31 -5.87 0.20 26.68
C HIS A 31 -4.50 -0.44 26.91
N PRO A 32 -4.42 -1.72 27.31
CA PRO A 32 -3.18 -2.47 27.29
C PRO A 32 -2.80 -2.70 25.82
N VAL A 33 -1.53 -2.52 25.50
CA VAL A 33 -0.95 -3.01 24.25
C VAL A 33 -0.98 -4.54 24.32
N ASP A 34 -1.98 -5.14 23.68
CA ASP A 34 -2.07 -6.59 23.54
C ASP A 34 -0.91 -7.10 22.68
N LYS A 35 0.02 -7.77 23.37
CA LYS A 35 0.86 -8.82 22.80
C LYS A 35 -0.05 -10.03 22.57
N ASP A 36 0.23 -10.75 21.48
CA ASP A 36 -0.41 -12.01 21.06
C ASP A 36 -1.63 -11.88 20.13
N PHE A 37 -1.34 -11.60 18.85
CA PHE A 37 -2.21 -12.02 17.74
C PHE A 37 -1.88 -13.47 17.35
N PRO A 38 -2.82 -14.44 17.47
CA PRO A 38 -2.64 -15.76 16.89
C PRO A 38 -2.65 -15.64 15.36
N SER A 39 -1.52 -16.01 14.74
CA SER A 39 -1.38 -16.11 13.29
C SER A 39 -2.44 -17.06 12.72
N LEU A 40 -3.35 -16.54 11.90
CA LEU A 40 -4.29 -17.35 11.09
C LEU A 40 -3.61 -17.97 9.85
N LEU A 41 -2.28 -18.03 9.83
CA LEU A 41 -1.54 -18.76 8.82
C LEU A 41 -1.46 -20.23 9.24
N PRO A 42 -1.65 -21.19 8.30
CA PRO A 42 -1.53 -22.60 8.63
C PRO A 42 -0.16 -22.91 9.22
N ASN A 43 -0.16 -23.64 10.34
CA ASN A 43 1.01 -24.06 11.11
C ASN A 43 2.16 -24.58 10.22
N LYS A 44 3.28 -23.84 10.16
CA LYS A 44 4.65 -24.38 10.06
C LYS A 44 5.69 -23.33 10.50
N PRO A 45 6.35 -23.50 11.66
CA PRO A 45 7.14 -22.44 12.31
C PRO A 45 8.46 -22.08 11.61
N VAL A 46 9.04 -22.96 10.78
CA VAL A 46 10.39 -22.69 10.19
C VAL A 46 10.33 -21.88 8.90
N GLY A 47 9.45 -22.23 7.96
CA GLY A 47 9.34 -21.54 6.66
C GLY A 47 8.83 -20.11 6.80
N GLN A 48 7.88 -19.89 7.72
CA GLN A 48 7.34 -18.57 8.03
C GLN A 48 8.38 -17.66 8.70
N THR A 49 9.23 -18.23 9.56
CA THR A 49 10.34 -17.51 10.20
C THR A 49 11.40 -17.06 9.19
N MET A 50 11.73 -17.90 8.19
CA MET A 50 12.68 -17.51 7.14
C MET A 50 12.13 -16.44 6.19
N ALA A 51 10.85 -16.54 5.82
CA ALA A 51 10.18 -15.51 5.02
C ALA A 51 10.15 -14.16 5.76
N ASN A 52 9.80 -14.17 7.06
CA ASN A 52 9.82 -12.96 7.90
C ASN A 52 11.22 -12.34 7.95
N LYS A 53 12.26 -13.14 8.22
CA LYS A 53 13.66 -12.66 8.23
C LYS A 53 14.09 -12.05 6.90
N TYR A 54 13.68 -12.65 5.78
CA TYR A 54 13.99 -12.14 4.46
C TYR A 54 13.29 -10.80 4.19
N VAL A 55 11.98 -10.71 4.44
CA VAL A 55 11.24 -9.46 4.29
C VAL A 55 11.82 -8.38 5.21
N ASP A 56 12.18 -8.72 6.45
CA ASP A 56 12.84 -7.83 7.39
C ASP A 56 14.19 -7.33 6.87
N SER A 57 15.00 -8.21 6.28
CA SER A 57 16.29 -7.85 5.67
C SER A 57 16.10 -6.86 4.52
N VAL A 58 15.15 -7.13 3.61
CA VAL A 58 14.83 -6.20 2.50
C VAL A 58 14.32 -4.87 3.05
N TYR A 59 13.40 -4.90 4.02
CA TYR A 59 12.83 -3.71 4.65
C TYR A 59 13.89 -2.82 5.30
N ASN A 60 14.81 -3.44 6.05
CA ASN A 60 15.90 -2.75 6.72
C ASN A 60 16.94 -2.23 5.73
N ARG A 61 17.30 -3.01 4.70
CA ARG A 61 18.28 -2.62 3.68
C ARG A 61 17.83 -1.40 2.89
N ILE A 62 16.55 -1.34 2.53
CA ILE A 62 15.95 -0.20 1.81
C ILE A 62 15.69 0.98 2.75
N ASN A 63 15.78 0.75 4.07
CA ASN A 63 15.54 1.73 5.12
C ASN A 63 14.11 2.30 5.08
N LEU A 64 13.11 1.42 4.90
CA LEU A 64 11.71 1.80 4.70
C LEU A 64 11.07 2.44 5.94
N ALA A 65 11.58 2.14 7.14
CA ALA A 65 11.16 2.79 8.37
C ALA A 65 11.42 4.32 8.33
N ASN A 66 12.57 4.75 7.79
CA ASN A 66 12.95 6.16 7.76
C ASN A 66 12.09 7.02 6.82
N VAL A 67 11.40 6.39 5.87
CA VAL A 67 10.43 7.08 4.99
C VAL A 67 8.98 6.93 5.48
N GLY A 68 8.75 6.28 6.62
CA GLY A 68 7.43 6.16 7.25
C GLY A 68 6.57 4.98 6.79
N LEU A 69 7.10 4.05 5.99
CA LEU A 69 6.34 2.85 5.59
C LEU A 69 6.34 1.83 6.73
N LYS A 70 5.17 1.43 7.22
CA LYS A 70 5.05 0.41 8.27
C LYS A 70 5.51 -0.97 7.77
N LYS A 71 6.31 -1.65 8.58
CA LYS A 71 6.82 -3.01 8.31
C LYS A 71 5.71 -4.01 7.96
N GLU A 72 4.61 -4.01 8.70
CA GLU A 72 3.48 -4.91 8.46
C GLU A 72 2.78 -4.68 7.10
N VAL A 73 2.83 -3.45 6.58
CA VAL A 73 2.25 -3.08 5.29
C VAL A 73 3.19 -3.52 4.18
N PHE A 74 4.50 -3.28 4.36
CA PHE A 74 5.51 -3.79 3.44
C PHE A 74 5.48 -5.32 3.36
N PHE A 75 5.31 -6.02 4.48
CA PHE A 75 5.18 -7.48 4.48
C PHE A 75 4.02 -7.98 3.63
N LYS A 76 2.83 -7.39 3.79
CA LYS A 76 1.65 -7.70 2.97
C LYS A 76 1.89 -7.41 1.49
N ALA A 77 2.44 -6.23 1.20
CA ALA A 77 2.77 -5.80 -0.16
C ALA A 77 3.76 -6.76 -0.84
N PHE A 78 4.84 -7.10 -0.13
CA PHE A 78 5.90 -7.95 -0.63
C PHE A 78 5.41 -9.39 -0.83
N LYS A 79 4.56 -9.90 0.06
CA LYS A 79 3.92 -11.21 -0.11
C LYS A 79 3.11 -11.27 -1.40
N GLY A 80 2.20 -10.32 -1.64
CA GLY A 80 1.39 -10.38 -2.87
C GLY A 80 2.17 -10.04 -4.13
N TYR A 81 3.19 -9.17 -4.05
CA TYR A 81 4.16 -8.98 -5.12
C TYR A 81 4.83 -10.31 -5.53
N GLN A 82 5.35 -11.06 -4.54
CA GLN A 82 5.95 -12.37 -4.75
C GLN A 82 4.95 -13.37 -5.35
N TYR A 83 3.68 -13.32 -4.93
CA TYR A 83 2.62 -14.13 -5.53
C TYR A 83 2.44 -13.80 -7.01
N LEU A 84 2.30 -12.52 -7.37
CA LEU A 84 2.14 -12.09 -8.77
C LEU A 84 3.36 -12.42 -9.63
N GLU A 85 4.57 -12.24 -9.09
CA GLU A 85 5.81 -12.64 -9.76
C GLU A 85 5.83 -14.16 -10.00
N SER A 86 5.44 -14.97 -9.01
CA SER A 86 5.38 -16.44 -9.15
C SER A 86 4.37 -16.92 -10.21
N LYS A 87 3.38 -16.08 -10.54
CA LYS A 87 2.37 -16.33 -11.56
C LYS A 87 2.75 -15.76 -12.93
N GLY A 88 3.91 -15.12 -13.06
CA GLY A 88 4.35 -14.49 -14.30
C GLY A 88 3.49 -13.30 -14.72
N MET A 89 2.85 -12.61 -13.75
CA MET A 89 1.91 -11.52 -14.02
C MET A 89 2.57 -10.14 -14.12
N LEU A 90 3.88 -10.06 -13.89
CA LEU A 90 4.63 -8.80 -13.82
C LEU A 90 5.70 -8.74 -14.92
N ASP A 91 5.57 -7.77 -15.83
CA ASP A 91 6.61 -7.46 -16.82
C ASP A 91 7.74 -6.61 -16.22
N LYS A 92 7.47 -5.93 -15.10
CA LYS A 92 8.43 -5.10 -14.34
C LYS A 92 8.52 -5.58 -12.89
N PRO A 93 9.03 -6.79 -12.62
CA PRO A 93 9.07 -7.35 -11.27
C PRO A 93 10.04 -6.59 -10.35
N ASP A 94 11.01 -5.85 -10.87
CA ASP A 94 11.94 -5.08 -10.04
C ASP A 94 11.28 -3.88 -9.31
N LEU A 95 10.01 -3.56 -9.62
CA LEU A 95 9.28 -2.43 -9.08
C LEU A 95 8.06 -2.84 -8.25
N LEU A 96 7.96 -2.27 -7.05
CA LEU A 96 6.80 -2.37 -6.16
C LEU A 96 6.32 -0.97 -5.76
N THR A 97 5.08 -0.65 -6.10
CA THR A 97 4.41 0.58 -5.65
C THR A 97 3.44 0.25 -4.53
N ILE A 98 3.48 1.00 -3.44
CA ILE A 98 2.60 0.84 -2.27
C ILE A 98 1.87 2.16 -2.03
N VAL A 99 0.55 2.10 -1.89
CA VAL A 99 -0.28 3.19 -1.39
C VAL A 99 -0.86 2.76 -0.05
N ASP A 100 -0.45 3.41 1.04
CA ASP A 100 -0.87 3.08 2.40
C ASP A 100 -1.98 4.05 2.87
N TYR A 101 -3.23 3.72 2.57
CA TYR A 101 -4.40 4.47 3.04
C TYR A 101 -4.70 4.31 4.54
N SER A 102 -3.95 3.47 5.28
CA SER A 102 -3.98 3.51 6.74
C SER A 102 -3.35 4.80 7.29
N GLN A 103 -2.58 5.52 6.47
CA GLN A 103 -1.97 6.80 6.80
C GLN A 103 -2.87 7.96 6.37
N SER A 104 -2.78 9.06 7.14
CA SER A 104 -3.44 10.33 6.84
C SER A 104 -3.16 10.80 5.41
N SER A 105 -4.16 11.43 4.78
CA SER A 105 -4.01 12.05 3.46
C SER A 105 -2.97 13.15 3.40
N SER A 106 -2.62 13.71 4.56
CA SER A 106 -1.60 14.73 4.75
C SER A 106 -0.18 14.17 4.79
N GLN A 107 -0.02 12.85 4.74
CA GLN A 107 1.28 12.19 4.76
C GLN A 107 1.69 11.74 3.36
N LYS A 108 3.00 11.63 3.15
CA LYS A 108 3.57 11.02 1.94
C LYS A 108 3.38 9.50 2.02
N ARG A 109 2.19 9.05 1.63
CA ARG A 109 1.73 7.66 1.77
C ARG A 109 1.77 6.83 0.48
N LEU A 110 2.38 7.36 -0.59
CA LEU A 110 2.75 6.59 -1.78
C LEU A 110 4.25 6.33 -1.77
N TYR A 111 4.63 5.07 -2.01
CA TYR A 111 6.00 4.59 -2.05
C TYR A 111 6.23 3.85 -3.36
N VAL A 112 7.22 4.26 -4.17
CA VAL A 112 7.69 3.46 -5.32
C VAL A 112 9.07 2.94 -4.98
N ILE A 113 9.22 1.62 -4.96
CA ILE A 113 10.42 0.93 -4.49
C ILE A 113 11.05 0.20 -5.67
N ASP A 114 12.35 0.44 -5.87
CA ASP A 114 13.20 -0.38 -6.73
C ASP A 114 13.80 -1.50 -5.88
N LEU A 115 13.21 -2.70 -5.99
CA LEU A 115 13.58 -3.86 -5.21
C LEU A 115 14.96 -4.40 -5.62
N LYS A 116 15.36 -4.19 -6.87
CA LYS A 116 16.66 -4.61 -7.40
C LYS A 116 17.78 -3.69 -6.92
N ALA A 117 17.57 -2.38 -7.00
CA ALA A 117 18.53 -1.39 -6.50
C ALA A 117 18.49 -1.23 -4.97
N GLY A 118 17.44 -1.72 -4.31
CA GLY A 118 17.27 -1.62 -2.87
C GLY A 118 17.05 -0.19 -2.39
N LYS A 119 16.25 0.61 -3.11
CA LYS A 119 16.00 2.02 -2.75
C LYS A 119 14.57 2.48 -3.05
N VAL A 120 14.14 3.49 -2.31
CA VAL A 120 12.89 4.21 -2.60
C VAL A 120 13.15 5.23 -3.72
N LEU A 121 12.39 5.14 -4.81
CA LEU A 121 12.45 6.07 -5.93
C LEU A 121 11.55 7.29 -5.70
N PHE A 122 10.38 7.07 -5.10
CA PHE A 122 9.41 8.12 -4.81
C PHE A 122 8.76 7.87 -3.46
N ASN A 123 8.69 8.90 -2.63
CA ASN A 123 7.82 8.97 -1.44
C ASN A 123 7.04 10.29 -1.50
N THR A 124 5.72 10.21 -1.75
CA THR A 124 4.91 11.40 -2.07
C THR A 124 3.44 11.26 -1.65
N TYR A 125 2.69 12.34 -1.81
CA TYR A 125 1.25 12.39 -1.53
C TYR A 125 0.45 11.59 -2.56
N VAL A 126 -0.70 11.08 -2.13
CA VAL A 126 -1.68 10.46 -3.03
C VAL A 126 -3.09 10.61 -2.47
N SER A 127 -4.03 11.03 -3.33
CA SER A 127 -5.45 11.18 -2.97
C SER A 127 -6.15 9.83 -2.89
N HIS A 128 -7.32 9.82 -2.25
CA HIS A 128 -8.30 8.73 -2.36
C HIS A 128 -9.66 9.27 -2.86
N GLY A 129 -10.63 8.38 -3.08
CA GLY A 129 -11.97 8.73 -3.55
C GLY A 129 -12.79 9.54 -2.52
N LYS A 130 -13.59 10.50 -2.98
CA LYS A 130 -14.36 11.42 -2.12
C LYS A 130 -15.33 10.75 -1.16
N ARG A 131 -15.82 9.55 -1.50
CA ARG A 131 -16.70 8.75 -0.64
C ARG A 131 -15.95 7.70 0.17
N SER A 132 -14.61 7.69 0.13
CA SER A 132 -13.77 6.79 0.93
C SER A 132 -13.42 7.33 2.31
N GLY A 133 -13.66 8.62 2.58
CA GLY A 133 -13.40 9.24 3.88
C GLY A 133 -13.01 10.71 3.77
N GLY A 134 -12.50 11.25 4.88
CA GLY A 134 -11.94 12.60 4.98
C GLY A 134 -10.41 12.54 4.95
N GLU A 135 -9.76 12.88 6.07
CA GLU A 135 -8.30 12.74 6.21
C GLU A 135 -7.85 11.28 5.99
N TYR A 136 -8.57 10.32 6.56
CA TYR A 136 -8.32 8.89 6.41
C TYR A 136 -9.31 8.26 5.45
N ALA A 137 -8.84 7.35 4.59
CA ALA A 137 -9.71 6.50 3.80
C ALA A 137 -10.11 5.27 4.61
N THR A 138 -11.40 5.13 4.89
CA THR A 138 -11.98 4.11 5.76
C THR A 138 -13.05 3.28 5.05
N SER A 139 -13.42 3.62 3.81
CA SER A 139 -14.41 2.86 3.05
C SER A 139 -14.03 2.70 1.58
N PHE A 140 -14.16 1.49 1.06
CA PHE A 140 -13.70 1.12 -0.29
C PHE A 140 -14.84 0.45 -1.05
N SER A 141 -14.71 0.35 -2.37
CA SER A 141 -15.71 -0.31 -3.20
C SER A 141 -15.13 -0.84 -4.50
N ASN A 142 -15.81 -1.85 -5.02
CA ASN A 142 -15.63 -2.39 -6.37
C ASN A 142 -16.82 -2.08 -7.30
N VAL A 143 -17.74 -1.21 -6.85
CA VAL A 143 -18.99 -0.88 -7.56
C VAL A 143 -18.82 0.40 -8.37
N GLU A 144 -19.35 0.39 -9.59
CA GLU A 144 -19.47 1.56 -10.49
C GLU A 144 -20.12 2.75 -9.78
N ASP A 145 -19.71 3.97 -10.13
CA ASP A 145 -20.25 5.23 -9.58
C ASP A 145 -20.24 5.39 -8.04
N SER A 146 -19.56 4.48 -7.31
CA SER A 146 -19.45 4.55 -5.86
C SER A 146 -18.62 5.74 -5.37
N HIS A 147 -17.80 6.33 -6.25
CA HIS A 147 -16.80 7.35 -5.94
C HIS A 147 -15.83 6.99 -4.80
N LYS A 148 -15.62 5.69 -4.59
CA LYS A 148 -14.72 5.12 -3.59
C LYS A 148 -13.50 4.51 -4.26
N SER A 149 -12.35 4.60 -3.60
CA SER A 149 -11.15 3.89 -4.02
C SER A 149 -11.31 2.37 -3.86
N SER A 150 -10.49 1.62 -4.59
CA SER A 150 -10.37 0.16 -4.47
C SER A 150 -9.07 -0.21 -3.77
N LEU A 151 -9.13 -1.23 -2.92
CA LEU A 151 -7.95 -1.83 -2.30
C LEU A 151 -7.39 -2.95 -3.19
N GLY A 152 -6.25 -3.50 -2.76
CA GLY A 152 -5.74 -4.75 -3.29
C GLY A 152 -4.58 -4.60 -4.27
N PHE A 153 -4.24 -5.72 -4.87
CA PHE A 153 -3.17 -5.83 -5.86
C PHE A 153 -3.68 -5.48 -7.25
N ILE A 154 -2.85 -4.71 -7.97
CA ILE A 154 -3.13 -4.15 -9.28
C ILE A 154 -1.88 -4.32 -10.13
N VAL A 155 -2.05 -4.74 -11.39
CA VAL A 155 -0.99 -4.70 -12.40
C VAL A 155 -1.13 -3.41 -13.20
N THR A 156 -0.07 -2.61 -13.26
CA THR A 156 -0.11 -1.32 -13.94
C THR A 156 -0.23 -1.48 -15.45
N GLY A 157 -1.11 -0.68 -16.07
CA GLY A 157 -1.39 -0.74 -17.50
C GLY A 157 -0.61 0.28 -18.33
N LYS A 158 -1.06 0.49 -19.57
CA LYS A 158 -0.54 1.53 -20.47
C LYS A 158 -0.91 2.91 -19.98
N SER A 159 -0.06 3.89 -20.31
CA SER A 159 -0.38 5.29 -20.14
C SER A 159 -1.14 5.86 -21.33
N TYR A 160 -1.90 6.93 -21.08
CA TYR A 160 -2.64 7.69 -22.08
C TYR A 160 -2.79 9.15 -21.62
N SER A 161 -3.23 10.03 -22.50
CA SER A 161 -3.58 11.41 -22.16
C SER A 161 -5.08 11.60 -22.37
N GLY A 162 -5.80 11.98 -21.33
CA GLY A 162 -7.26 12.19 -21.36
C GLY A 162 -7.68 13.44 -20.57
N GLY A 163 -8.93 13.49 -20.13
CA GLY A 163 -9.49 14.65 -19.40
C GLY A 163 -8.75 15.00 -18.11
N SER A 164 -8.15 14.01 -17.44
CA SER A 164 -7.30 14.19 -16.25
C SER A 164 -5.83 14.43 -16.58
N GLY A 165 -5.48 14.66 -17.86
CA GLY A 165 -4.12 14.76 -18.35
C GLY A 165 -3.43 13.38 -18.47
N TYR A 166 -2.11 13.37 -18.34
CA TYR A 166 -1.31 12.15 -18.43
C TYR A 166 -1.66 11.18 -17.30
N SER A 167 -2.17 10.02 -17.71
CA SER A 167 -2.81 9.03 -16.84
C SER A 167 -2.35 7.62 -17.18
N MET A 168 -2.58 6.67 -16.28
CA MET A 168 -2.21 5.26 -16.43
C MET A 168 -3.36 4.36 -16.02
N HIS A 169 -3.72 3.43 -16.90
CA HIS A 169 -4.71 2.41 -16.59
C HIS A 169 -4.25 1.50 -15.45
N LEU A 170 -5.19 1.03 -14.67
CA LEU A 170 -4.98 0.12 -13.55
C LEU A 170 -5.81 -1.15 -13.80
N ASN A 171 -5.16 -2.32 -13.74
CA ASN A 171 -5.83 -3.61 -13.91
C ASN A 171 -5.87 -4.31 -12.55
N GLY A 172 -7.02 -4.27 -11.88
CA GLY A 172 -7.21 -5.03 -10.65
C GLY A 172 -7.21 -6.54 -10.93
N VAL A 173 -6.53 -7.30 -10.06
CA VAL A 173 -6.31 -8.73 -10.25
C VAL A 173 -6.95 -9.59 -9.15
N GLU A 174 -7.83 -8.98 -8.35
CA GLU A 174 -8.54 -9.65 -7.26
C GLU A 174 -10.06 -9.64 -7.49
N PRO A 175 -10.63 -10.75 -7.99
CA PRO A 175 -12.06 -10.88 -8.26
C PRO A 175 -12.93 -10.52 -7.06
N GLY A 176 -13.95 -9.69 -7.27
CA GLY A 176 -14.86 -9.19 -6.23
C GLY A 176 -14.29 -8.10 -5.32
N ILE A 177 -12.98 -7.78 -5.43
CA ILE A 177 -12.31 -6.75 -4.63
C ILE A 177 -11.95 -5.53 -5.50
N ASN A 178 -11.32 -5.77 -6.65
CA ASN A 178 -10.85 -4.69 -7.52
C ASN A 178 -10.87 -5.02 -9.02
N ASP A 179 -11.47 -6.14 -9.42
CA ASP A 179 -11.62 -6.54 -10.83
C ASP A 179 -12.39 -5.55 -11.69
N ASN A 180 -13.17 -4.63 -11.11
CA ASN A 180 -13.83 -3.54 -11.84
C ASN A 180 -12.99 -2.24 -11.91
N VAL A 181 -11.75 -2.19 -11.41
CA VAL A 181 -10.94 -0.96 -11.42
C VAL A 181 -10.81 -0.37 -12.83
N TYR A 182 -10.56 -1.21 -13.84
CA TYR A 182 -10.42 -0.76 -15.22
C TYR A 182 -11.75 -0.24 -15.81
N SER A 183 -12.85 -1.01 -15.65
CA SER A 183 -14.18 -0.64 -16.17
C SER A 183 -14.75 0.62 -15.51
N ARG A 184 -14.39 0.86 -14.25
CA ARG A 184 -14.76 2.05 -13.46
C ARG A 184 -13.91 3.29 -13.78
N TYR A 185 -13.06 3.23 -14.79
CA TYR A 185 -12.14 4.31 -15.17
C TYR A 185 -11.24 4.79 -14.01
N ILE A 186 -10.91 3.89 -13.07
CA ILE A 186 -9.99 4.21 -11.98
C ILE A 186 -8.57 4.13 -12.51
N VAL A 187 -7.89 5.27 -12.54
CA VAL A 187 -6.56 5.44 -13.14
C VAL A 187 -5.62 6.16 -12.17
N MET A 188 -4.31 6.01 -12.35
CA MET A 188 -3.34 6.91 -11.71
C MET A 188 -3.13 8.13 -12.61
N HIS A 189 -3.24 9.34 -12.06
CA HIS A 189 -3.06 10.59 -12.81
C HIS A 189 -2.47 11.69 -11.93
N GLY A 190 -2.02 12.78 -12.55
CA GLY A 190 -1.60 13.99 -11.84
C GLY A 190 -2.77 14.88 -11.46
N SER A 191 -2.68 15.58 -10.32
CA SER A 191 -3.68 16.56 -9.92
C SER A 191 -3.09 17.74 -9.16
N HIS A 192 -3.62 18.94 -9.44
CA HIS A 192 -3.27 20.16 -8.72
C HIS A 192 -3.81 20.18 -7.28
N TYR A 193 -4.85 19.39 -6.97
CA TYR A 193 -5.40 19.31 -5.61
C TYR A 193 -4.60 18.40 -4.67
N VAL A 194 -3.56 17.72 -5.18
CA VAL A 194 -2.65 16.90 -4.37
C VAL A 194 -1.33 17.63 -4.24
N ASN A 195 -1.09 18.27 -3.10
CA ASN A 195 0.12 19.05 -2.86
C ASN A 195 0.36 19.27 -1.34
N ALA A 196 1.58 19.70 -0.99
CA ALA A 196 1.98 19.94 0.40
C ALA A 196 1.13 20.99 1.11
N ARG A 197 0.81 22.12 0.45
CA ARG A 197 -0.04 23.17 1.04
C ARG A 197 -1.38 22.62 1.52
N ARG A 198 -1.99 21.73 0.74
CA ARG A 198 -3.24 21.06 1.10
C ARG A 198 -3.07 20.01 2.20
N ALA A 199 -1.93 19.33 2.22
CA ALA A 199 -1.58 18.44 3.31
C ALA A 199 -1.47 19.20 4.65
N ASP A 200 -0.95 20.42 4.66
CA ASP A 200 -0.88 21.27 5.86
C ASP A 200 -2.28 21.65 6.39
N GLU A 201 -3.31 21.63 5.53
CA GLU A 201 -4.74 21.84 5.86
C GLU A 201 -5.47 20.55 6.25
N ASN A 202 -4.72 19.45 6.46
CA ASN A 202 -5.23 18.10 6.73
C ASN A 202 -6.09 17.43 5.63
N GLU A 203 -6.02 17.91 4.38
CA GLU A 203 -6.77 17.34 3.26
C GLU A 203 -5.97 17.41 1.96
N THR A 204 -5.42 16.28 1.48
CA THR A 204 -5.09 16.18 0.05
C THR A 204 -6.40 15.92 -0.70
N GLY A 205 -6.75 16.80 -1.65
CA GLY A 205 -8.07 16.81 -2.28
C GLY A 205 -8.49 15.44 -2.83
N ARG A 206 -9.80 15.21 -2.98
CA ARG A 206 -10.36 13.88 -3.23
C ARG A 206 -10.79 13.68 -4.69
N SER A 207 -10.47 12.51 -5.24
CA SER A 207 -10.87 12.09 -6.59
C SER A 207 -12.23 11.37 -6.57
N PHE A 208 -12.66 10.78 -7.69
CA PHE A 208 -13.79 9.84 -7.72
C PHE A 208 -13.36 8.38 -7.55
N GLY A 209 -12.17 8.15 -7.01
CA GLY A 209 -11.64 6.81 -6.67
C GLY A 209 -10.18 6.61 -7.11
N CYS A 210 -9.74 7.37 -8.11
CA CYS A 210 -8.38 7.42 -8.65
C CYS A 210 -7.32 7.75 -7.58
N PRO A 211 -6.21 7.00 -7.50
CA PRO A 211 -5.01 7.43 -6.78
C PRO A 211 -4.32 8.56 -7.56
N ALA A 212 -4.70 9.82 -7.31
CA ALA A 212 -4.06 10.97 -7.94
C ALA A 212 -2.81 11.38 -7.18
N VAL A 213 -1.75 11.70 -7.90
CA VAL A 213 -0.45 12.16 -7.36
C VAL A 213 -0.24 13.65 -7.65
N PRO A 214 0.75 14.32 -7.01
CA PRO A 214 1.01 15.72 -7.28
C PRO A 214 1.25 16.01 -8.75
N TYR A 215 0.63 17.09 -9.23
CA TYR A 215 0.91 17.60 -10.56
C TYR A 215 2.40 17.93 -10.72
N GLY A 216 2.97 17.56 -11.86
CA GLY A 216 4.40 17.60 -12.16
C GLY A 216 5.13 16.28 -11.85
N GLN A 217 4.69 15.52 -10.85
CA GLN A 217 5.33 14.24 -10.49
C GLN A 217 4.77 13.05 -11.29
N GLN A 218 3.55 13.17 -11.83
CA GLN A 218 2.86 12.06 -12.51
C GLN A 218 3.66 11.49 -13.68
N TYR A 219 4.37 12.33 -14.45
CA TYR A 219 5.16 11.83 -15.58
C TYR A 219 6.29 10.91 -15.11
N ALA A 220 7.06 11.35 -14.10
CA ALA A 220 8.18 10.58 -13.57
C ALA A 220 7.71 9.26 -12.93
N ILE A 221 6.62 9.31 -12.15
CA ILE A 221 6.04 8.15 -11.48
C ILE A 221 5.45 7.18 -12.51
N ILE A 222 4.50 7.64 -13.35
CA ILE A 222 3.81 6.80 -14.34
C ILE A 222 4.82 6.18 -15.32
N ASN A 223 5.77 6.95 -15.85
CA ASN A 223 6.75 6.39 -16.79
C ASN A 223 7.63 5.31 -16.16
N LYS A 224 7.91 5.43 -14.86
CA LYS A 224 8.67 4.42 -14.14
C LYS A 224 7.85 3.12 -14.01
N ILE A 225 6.59 3.23 -13.60
CA ILE A 225 5.80 2.07 -13.14
C ILE A 225 4.82 1.51 -14.19
N LYS A 226 4.51 2.20 -15.28
CA LYS A 226 3.54 1.72 -16.29
C LYS A 226 3.92 0.37 -16.88
N GLU A 227 2.95 -0.32 -17.47
CA GLU A 227 3.17 -1.53 -18.27
C GLU A 227 3.82 -2.67 -17.45
N GLY A 228 3.10 -3.17 -16.45
CA GLY A 228 3.37 -4.48 -15.83
C GLY A 228 4.12 -4.48 -14.49
N SER A 229 4.15 -3.37 -13.76
CA SER A 229 4.64 -3.35 -12.37
C SER A 229 3.52 -3.68 -11.36
N CYS A 230 3.92 -4.08 -10.15
CA CYS A 230 2.98 -4.31 -9.05
C CYS A 230 2.63 -2.99 -8.34
N LEU A 231 1.34 -2.68 -8.25
CA LEU A 231 0.77 -1.66 -7.37
C LEU A 231 -0.08 -2.34 -6.30
N PHE A 232 0.17 -2.00 -5.04
CA PHE A 232 -0.60 -2.47 -3.90
C PHE A 232 -1.23 -1.29 -3.16
N ILE A 233 -2.56 -1.28 -3.04
CA ILE A 233 -3.31 -0.28 -2.29
C ILE A 233 -3.84 -0.92 -1.00
N TRP A 234 -3.42 -0.40 0.15
CA TRP A 234 -3.68 -0.98 1.46
C TRP A 234 -4.48 -0.06 2.38
N ALA A 235 -5.39 -0.66 3.16
CA ALA A 235 -5.98 -0.10 4.37
C ALA A 235 -6.35 -1.27 5.31
N PRO A 236 -6.52 -1.05 6.63
CA PRO A 236 -6.90 -2.09 7.59
C PRO A 236 -8.40 -2.44 7.48
N ASP A 237 -8.84 -2.87 6.30
CA ASP A 237 -10.21 -3.29 6.00
C ASP A 237 -10.38 -4.79 6.29
N ASN A 238 -11.34 -5.15 7.14
CA ASN A 238 -11.54 -6.53 7.57
C ASN A 238 -12.01 -7.42 6.40
N HIS A 239 -12.91 -6.90 5.56
CA HIS A 239 -13.42 -7.64 4.41
C HIS A 239 -12.28 -7.99 3.45
N TYR A 240 -11.43 -7.03 3.10
CA TYR A 240 -10.28 -7.24 2.22
C TYR A 240 -9.29 -8.25 2.80
N GLN A 241 -8.94 -8.12 4.08
CA GLN A 241 -8.00 -9.03 4.74
C GLN A 241 -8.48 -10.48 4.73
N VAL A 242 -9.77 -10.71 4.93
CA VAL A 242 -10.35 -12.07 4.94
C VAL A 242 -10.61 -12.60 3.52
N SER A 243 -11.05 -11.75 2.59
CA SER A 243 -11.47 -12.17 1.25
C SER A 243 -10.35 -12.25 0.22
N SER A 244 -9.24 -11.53 0.42
CA SER A 244 -8.13 -11.49 -0.54
C SER A 244 -7.50 -12.86 -0.73
N ARG A 245 -7.66 -13.42 -1.92
CA ARG A 245 -7.02 -14.69 -2.31
C ARG A 245 -5.50 -14.55 -2.40
N ILE A 246 -4.99 -13.35 -2.68
CA ILE A 246 -3.55 -13.08 -2.81
C ILE A 246 -2.91 -12.93 -1.42
N LEU A 247 -3.49 -12.13 -0.52
CA LEU A 247 -2.98 -12.00 0.85
C LEU A 247 -3.04 -13.33 1.61
N ASN A 248 -4.06 -14.14 1.34
CA ASN A 248 -4.25 -15.44 1.98
C ASN A 248 -3.68 -16.61 1.18
N ALA A 249 -3.02 -16.35 0.05
CA ALA A 249 -2.42 -17.39 -0.77
C ALA A 249 -1.36 -18.19 0.00
N ALA A 250 -1.42 -19.50 -0.14
CA ALA A 250 -0.31 -20.40 0.11
C ALA A 250 0.51 -20.55 -1.19
N PHE A 251 1.79 -20.21 -1.14
CA PHE A 251 2.75 -20.43 -2.21
C PHE A 251 4.17 -20.47 -1.64
N GLN A 252 5.14 -20.93 -2.41
CA GLN A 252 6.54 -20.93 -1.97
C GLN A 252 7.11 -19.52 -2.10
N TRP A 253 7.35 -18.88 -0.96
CA TRP A 253 7.87 -17.52 -0.89
C TRP A 253 8.91 -17.35 0.21
N PRO A 254 9.94 -16.50 0.00
CA PRO A 254 10.18 -15.70 -1.20
C PRO A 254 10.46 -16.57 -2.45
N VAL A 255 10.00 -16.12 -3.62
CA VAL A 255 10.26 -16.73 -4.94
C VAL A 255 11.76 -16.70 -5.14
N LEU A 256 12.38 -17.88 -5.05
CA LEU A 256 13.80 -18.04 -5.32
C LEU A 256 13.98 -18.10 -6.84
N LYS A 257 14.63 -17.07 -7.40
CA LYS A 257 15.05 -17.14 -8.81
C LYS A 257 16.16 -18.20 -8.95
N LYS A 258 16.08 -19.01 -10.02
CA LYS A 258 17.00 -20.14 -10.29
C LYS A 258 18.48 -19.74 -10.39
N ASP A 259 18.79 -18.45 -10.57
CA ASP A 259 20.11 -17.88 -10.80
C ASP A 259 20.87 -17.46 -9.50
N GLY A 260 20.42 -17.86 -8.32
CA GLY A 260 21.25 -17.78 -7.10
C GLY A 260 21.40 -16.38 -6.47
N LYS A 261 20.68 -15.36 -6.97
CA LYS A 261 20.66 -13.98 -6.45
C LYS A 261 20.21 -13.84 -4.99
N PHE A 262 19.73 -14.92 -4.37
CA PHE A 262 19.35 -14.97 -2.96
C PHE A 262 20.52 -14.71 -2.00
N LYS A 263 21.77 -15.04 -2.41
CA LYS A 263 22.95 -14.81 -1.55
C LYS A 263 23.27 -13.33 -1.37
N GLU A 264 23.05 -12.48 -2.37
CA GLU A 264 23.45 -11.05 -2.31
C GLU A 264 22.53 -10.18 -1.43
N LEU A 265 21.30 -10.64 -1.17
CA LEU A 265 20.36 -9.97 -0.28
C LEU A 265 20.51 -10.39 1.17
N LEU A 266 21.01 -11.61 1.43
CA LEU A 266 21.32 -12.14 2.76
C LEU A 266 22.79 -11.96 3.17
N ALA A 267 23.68 -11.56 2.26
CA ALA A 267 25.08 -11.37 2.57
C ALA A 267 25.26 -10.26 3.63
N PRO A 268 25.97 -10.53 4.74
CA PRO A 268 26.32 -9.49 5.69
C PRO A 268 27.24 -8.45 5.02
N LEU A 269 27.06 -7.18 5.39
CA LEU A 269 27.97 -6.08 5.04
C LEU A 269 29.31 -6.25 5.75
N ASN A 270 30.17 -7.15 5.27
CA ASN A 270 31.58 -7.17 5.63
C ASN A 270 32.35 -7.68 4.41
N ASN A 271 32.57 -6.81 3.43
CA ASN A 271 33.62 -6.97 2.42
C ASN A 271 33.96 -5.66 1.68
N THR A 272 33.89 -4.53 2.38
CA THR A 272 34.44 -3.24 1.90
C THR A 272 35.25 -2.52 2.97
N ALA A 273 36.03 -3.28 3.74
CA ALA A 273 37.05 -2.73 4.65
C ALA A 273 38.17 -3.75 4.90
N SER A 274 38.85 -4.22 3.85
CA SER A 274 40.19 -4.82 3.98
C SER A 274 40.85 -4.96 2.59
N SER A 275 41.28 -3.85 2.00
CA SER A 275 42.29 -3.86 0.93
C SER A 275 42.98 -2.51 0.72
N VAL A 276 42.91 -1.60 1.70
CA VAL A 276 43.64 -0.32 1.65
C VAL A 276 44.41 -0.14 2.94
N LEU A 277 45.35 -1.04 3.22
CA LEU A 277 46.50 -0.84 4.11
C LEU A 277 47.55 -1.93 3.80
N ASP A 278 48.09 -1.93 2.58
CA ASP A 278 49.39 -2.56 2.27
C ASP A 278 50.09 -1.63 1.27
N GLY A 279 50.80 -0.66 1.82
CA GLY A 279 51.44 0.42 1.06
C GLY A 279 52.08 1.46 1.96
N ALA A 280 52.74 1.02 3.04
CA ALA A 280 53.71 1.85 3.73
C ALA A 280 55.09 1.55 3.12
N PRO A 281 55.83 2.55 2.60
CA PRO A 281 57.17 2.33 2.11
C PRO A 281 58.12 2.04 3.28
N ASP A 282 58.84 0.93 3.16
CA ASP A 282 59.91 0.52 4.05
C ASP A 282 61.11 1.47 3.87
N LEU A 283 61.29 2.37 4.84
CA LEU A 283 62.50 3.17 4.97
C LEU A 283 63.41 2.47 5.97
N ASN A 284 64.25 1.56 5.46
CA ASN A 284 65.62 1.31 5.92
C ASN A 284 66.22 0.15 5.12
N ASP A 285 67.10 0.45 4.17
CA ASP A 285 68.41 -0.20 4.20
C ASP A 285 69.47 0.57 3.43
N ASN A 286 70.64 0.54 4.02
CA ASN A 286 71.81 1.35 3.75
C ASN A 286 72.92 0.40 3.22
N LYS A 287 73.75 0.88 2.28
CA LYS A 287 75.04 0.32 1.83
C LYS A 287 75.03 -0.82 0.80
N ASN A 288 75.45 -0.52 -0.44
CA ASN A 288 76.79 -0.86 -0.96
C ASN A 288 76.96 -0.41 -2.42
N SER A 289 78.20 0.00 -2.74
CA SER A 289 78.78 0.53 -3.99
C SER A 289 78.36 1.92 -4.45
#